data_AF-B1VTL4-F1
#
_entry.id   AF-B1VTL4-F1
#
_cell.length_a   1.000
_cell.length_b   1.000
_cell.length_c   1.000
_cell.angle_alpha   90.00
_cell.angle_beta   90.00
_cell.angle_gamma   90.00
#
_symmetry.space_group_name_H-M   'P 1'
#
loop_
_entity.id
_entity.type
_entity.pdbx_description
1 polymer ?
#
loop_
_entity_poly.entity_id
_entity_poly.type
_entity_poly.pdbx_seq_one_letter_code
_entity_poly.pdbx_strand_id
1 'polypeptide(L)'
;MDDTTGTLDEALERIHLSGPERDGWLSNHAPMAVEALVRHGQASAVHRWLDRYGPKLEEMPDAGSPVTARNWHEALGDPRRVADWTAYFEREAAERPWREVLVEWWPRLLPGIAAGATHAVIRVGHSVRTLLAGEESAPRVRELAHALGYWAARHQPLPELRPLGPAPSAAAALDRVPPVSGQSGGIRERFARLTGFPVWPAQENVSAEAARGALRELVRASTHRYATHAHGEPIMLVHAATAPNAVLRTLPALPDELWAPSLRAAWAASAAVTAAYAPRAAAPGPASASDTPAAGELFARAAAHGDDHTIKFADTALDVGDALAFAAARRAIELNPPVF
;
A
#
# COMPACT_ATOMS: atom_id res chain seq x y z
N MET A 1 -4.77 10.23 -16.82
CA MET A 1 -4.33 10.17 -18.23
C MET A 1 -3.48 8.93 -18.35
N ASP A 2 -3.66 8.18 -19.43
CA ASP A 2 -2.78 7.05 -19.73
C ASP A 2 -1.39 7.58 -20.11
N ASP A 3 -0.34 6.82 -19.81
CA ASP A 3 1.03 7.22 -20.13
C ASP A 3 1.29 6.97 -21.62
N THR A 4 1.19 8.03 -22.42
CA THR A 4 1.50 7.97 -23.86
C THR A 4 3.00 8.12 -24.16
N THR A 5 3.83 8.34 -23.13
CA THR A 5 5.26 8.61 -23.30
C THR A 5 6.13 7.35 -23.23
N GLY A 6 5.61 6.23 -22.70
CA GLY A 6 6.37 5.01 -22.43
C GLY A 6 7.27 5.08 -21.19
N THR A 7 7.31 6.22 -20.50
CA THR A 7 8.16 6.47 -19.33
C THR A 7 7.94 5.45 -18.21
N LEU A 8 6.68 5.10 -17.93
CA LEU A 8 6.36 4.13 -16.90
C LEU A 8 6.94 2.75 -17.23
N ASP A 9 6.81 2.32 -18.47
CA ASP A 9 7.25 1.01 -18.92
C ASP A 9 8.78 0.91 -18.85
N GLU A 10 9.51 1.91 -19.34
CA GLU A 10 10.97 2.01 -19.22
C GLU A 10 11.44 2.05 -17.75
N ALA A 11 10.70 2.76 -16.89
CA ALA A 11 10.97 2.82 -15.46
C ALA A 11 10.78 1.45 -14.79
N LEU A 12 9.71 0.74 -15.12
CA LEU A 12 9.44 -0.60 -14.58
C LEU A 12 10.52 -1.60 -15.00
N GLU A 13 10.93 -1.59 -16.27
CA GLU A 13 12.02 -2.45 -16.76
C GLU A 13 13.32 -2.25 -15.97
N ARG A 14 13.68 -0.98 -15.69
CA ARG A 14 14.84 -0.66 -14.85
C ARG A 14 14.68 -1.18 -13.42
N ILE A 15 13.48 -1.02 -12.83
CA ILE A 15 13.23 -1.42 -11.44
C ILE A 15 13.21 -2.95 -11.29
N HIS A 16 12.74 -3.70 -12.30
CA HIS A 16 12.65 -5.16 -12.25
C HIS A 16 14.01 -5.87 -12.28
N LEU A 17 15.10 -5.13 -12.48
CA LEU A 17 16.47 -5.63 -12.28
C LEU A 17 16.84 -5.74 -10.78
N SER A 18 16.01 -5.19 -9.90
CA SER A 18 16.24 -5.12 -8.46
C SER A 18 15.23 -5.95 -7.67
N GLY A 19 15.63 -6.36 -6.47
CA GLY A 19 14.76 -7.02 -5.52
C GLY A 19 13.65 -6.10 -4.97
N PRO A 20 12.63 -6.66 -4.31
CA PRO A 20 11.56 -5.89 -3.70
C PRO A 20 11.97 -5.25 -2.36
N GLU A 21 13.20 -5.44 -1.90
CA GLU A 21 13.69 -4.97 -0.60
C GLU A 21 15.17 -4.62 -0.65
N ARG A 22 15.61 -3.89 0.38
CA ARG A 22 16.99 -3.60 0.74
C ARG A 22 17.22 -3.84 2.23
N ASP A 23 18.47 -4.00 2.64
CA ASP A 23 18.87 -4.28 4.02
C ASP A 23 18.07 -5.44 4.63
N GLY A 24 17.64 -6.41 3.81
CA GLY A 24 16.86 -7.58 4.23
C GLY A 24 15.41 -7.34 4.69
N TRP A 25 14.94 -6.09 4.84
CA TRP A 25 13.58 -5.81 5.34
C TRP A 25 12.96 -4.48 4.92
N LEU A 26 13.70 -3.55 4.31
CA LEU A 26 13.18 -2.27 3.87
C LEU A 26 12.67 -2.37 2.44
N SER A 27 11.37 -2.13 2.23
CA SER A 27 10.76 -2.34 0.91
C SER A 27 11.29 -1.38 -0.16
N ASN A 28 11.42 -1.88 -1.38
CA ASN A 28 11.64 -1.08 -2.57
C ASN A 28 10.33 -0.39 -2.94
N HIS A 29 10.31 0.94 -2.83
CA HIS A 29 9.12 1.73 -3.09
C HIS A 29 9.00 2.24 -4.53
N ALA A 30 10.03 2.03 -5.36
CA ALA A 30 10.16 2.65 -6.66
C ALA A 30 8.94 2.44 -7.58
N PRO A 31 8.37 1.23 -7.73
CA PRO A 31 7.24 1.02 -8.65
C PRO A 31 6.02 1.88 -8.31
N MET A 32 5.70 2.00 -7.03
CA MET A 32 4.55 2.78 -6.54
C MET A 32 4.80 4.29 -6.70
N ALA A 33 6.04 4.74 -6.47
CA ALA A 33 6.41 6.15 -6.62
C ALA A 33 6.42 6.58 -8.10
N VAL A 34 7.01 5.79 -9.00
CA VAL A 34 7.07 6.14 -10.42
C VAL A 34 5.68 6.12 -11.06
N GLU A 35 4.83 5.15 -10.70
CA GLU A 35 3.44 5.11 -11.18
C GLU A 35 2.66 6.35 -10.72
N ALA A 36 2.81 6.76 -9.46
CA ALA A 36 2.17 7.97 -8.95
C ALA A 36 2.70 9.23 -9.65
N LEU A 37 4.01 9.34 -9.87
CA LEU A 37 4.62 10.45 -10.61
C LEU A 37 4.04 10.57 -12.03
N VAL A 38 4.04 9.48 -12.79
CA VAL A 38 3.50 9.47 -14.17
C VAL A 38 2.03 9.86 -14.18
N ARG A 39 1.22 9.26 -13.30
CA ARG A 39 -0.23 9.50 -13.22
C ARG A 39 -0.58 10.98 -13.01
N HIS A 40 0.24 11.70 -12.24
CA HIS A 40 0.05 13.11 -11.91
C HIS A 40 0.90 14.05 -12.79
N GLY A 41 1.27 13.59 -14.00
CA GLY A 41 1.90 14.42 -15.02
C GLY A 41 3.38 14.74 -14.78
N GLN A 42 4.04 13.99 -13.90
CA GLN A 42 5.47 14.16 -13.56
C GLN A 42 6.38 13.16 -14.28
N ALA A 43 5.96 12.64 -15.44
CA ALA A 43 6.72 11.66 -16.23
C ALA A 43 8.17 12.13 -16.52
N SER A 44 8.35 13.39 -16.89
CA SER A 44 9.69 13.97 -17.17
C SER A 44 10.65 13.97 -15.97
N ALA A 45 10.16 13.78 -14.75
CA ALA A 45 10.98 13.69 -13.54
C ALA A 45 11.36 12.25 -13.14
N VAL A 46 10.73 11.23 -13.74
CA VAL A 46 10.80 9.82 -13.28
C VAL A 46 12.22 9.26 -13.34
N HIS A 47 12.90 9.36 -14.47
CA HIS A 47 14.25 8.78 -14.59
C HIS A 47 15.25 9.47 -13.67
N ARG A 48 15.18 10.81 -13.54
CA ARG A 48 16.00 11.56 -12.59
C ARG A 48 15.67 11.23 -11.13
N TRP A 49 14.42 10.91 -10.83
CA TRP A 49 14.02 10.42 -9.51
C TRP A 49 14.61 9.02 -9.26
N LEU A 50 14.52 8.11 -10.24
CA LEU A 50 15.10 6.77 -10.17
C LEU A 50 16.61 6.77 -10.03
N ASP A 51 17.34 7.63 -10.75
CA ASP A 51 18.80 7.72 -10.63
C ASP A 51 19.23 8.06 -9.20
N ARG A 52 18.42 8.87 -8.49
CA ARG A 52 18.69 9.25 -7.10
C ARG A 52 18.14 8.24 -6.09
N TYR A 53 17.11 7.48 -6.46
CA TYR A 53 16.61 6.34 -5.67
C TYR A 53 17.53 5.12 -5.79
N GLY A 54 18.27 5.00 -6.90
CA GLY A 54 19.13 3.86 -7.26
C GLY A 54 20.02 3.31 -6.14
N PRO A 55 20.69 4.13 -5.30
CA PRO A 55 21.48 3.64 -4.17
C PRO A 55 20.68 2.86 -3.11
N LYS A 56 19.35 2.94 -3.10
CA LYS A 56 18.46 2.13 -2.25
C LYS A 56 18.07 0.80 -2.91
N LEU A 57 18.41 0.56 -4.17
CA LEU A 57 18.06 -0.67 -4.87
C LEU A 57 19.13 -1.73 -4.61
N GLU A 58 18.70 -2.92 -4.24
CA GLU A 58 19.54 -4.11 -4.16
C GLU A 58 19.16 -5.08 -5.28
N GLU A 59 20.13 -5.89 -5.70
CA GLU A 59 19.92 -6.91 -6.73
C GLU A 59 18.84 -7.90 -6.29
N MET A 60 18.10 -8.45 -7.25
CA MET A 60 17.19 -9.56 -6.97
C MET A 60 18.02 -10.74 -6.42
N PRO A 61 17.62 -11.36 -5.30
CA PRO A 61 18.29 -12.57 -4.83
C PRO A 61 18.26 -13.69 -5.87
N ASP A 62 19.22 -14.60 -5.83
CA ASP A 62 19.21 -15.78 -6.69
C ASP A 62 17.97 -16.64 -6.44
N ALA A 63 17.36 -17.12 -7.53
CA ALA A 63 16.34 -18.15 -7.44
C ALA A 63 16.96 -19.47 -6.96
N GLY A 64 16.25 -20.17 -6.09
CA GLY A 64 16.65 -21.44 -5.53
C GLY A 64 15.80 -22.57 -6.11
N SER A 65 14.89 -23.07 -5.29
CA SER A 65 13.98 -24.17 -5.68
C SER A 65 12.69 -23.59 -6.27
N PRO A 66 12.29 -23.96 -7.49
CA PRO A 66 11.08 -23.40 -8.11
C PRO A 66 9.81 -23.59 -7.27
N VAL A 67 9.03 -22.53 -7.14
CA VAL A 67 7.63 -22.60 -6.69
C VAL A 67 6.77 -23.10 -7.85
N THR A 68 5.83 -23.98 -7.54
CA THR A 68 4.93 -24.67 -8.47
C THR A 68 3.52 -24.77 -7.88
N ALA A 69 2.53 -25.08 -8.71
CA ALA A 69 1.16 -25.32 -8.27
C ALA A 69 1.04 -26.44 -7.21
N ARG A 70 2.02 -27.36 -7.12
CA ARG A 70 2.01 -28.48 -6.17
C ARG A 70 2.63 -28.14 -4.81
N ASN A 71 3.64 -27.27 -4.76
CA ASN A 71 4.45 -27.02 -3.56
C ASN A 71 4.33 -25.59 -3.02
N TRP A 72 3.50 -24.73 -3.60
CA TRP A 72 3.43 -23.32 -3.22
C TRP A 72 3.12 -23.09 -1.74
N HIS A 73 2.29 -23.95 -1.12
CA HIS A 73 1.94 -23.86 0.30
C HIS A 73 3.18 -23.95 1.22
N GLU A 74 4.19 -24.72 0.82
CA GLU A 74 5.42 -24.91 1.59
C GLU A 74 6.35 -23.69 1.49
N ALA A 75 6.21 -22.89 0.43
CA ALA A 75 7.02 -21.70 0.18
C ALA A 75 6.37 -20.40 0.68
N LEU A 76 5.08 -20.43 1.02
CA LEU A 76 4.31 -19.25 1.39
C LEU A 76 4.84 -18.68 2.71
N GLY A 77 5.18 -17.39 2.70
CA GLY A 77 5.70 -16.69 3.88
C GLY A 77 7.18 -16.95 4.18
N ASP A 78 7.93 -17.55 3.25
CA ASP A 78 9.40 -17.65 3.35
C ASP A 78 10.09 -16.52 2.55
N PRO A 79 10.67 -15.51 3.23
CA PRO A 79 11.41 -14.40 2.62
C PRO A 79 12.48 -14.81 1.62
N ARG A 80 13.13 -15.96 1.86
CA ARG A 80 14.25 -16.46 1.04
C ARG A 80 13.80 -16.91 -0.33
N ARG A 81 12.50 -17.14 -0.51
CA ARG A 81 11.88 -17.65 -1.74
C ARG A 81 11.37 -16.53 -2.64
N VAL A 82 11.73 -15.27 -2.38
CA VAL A 82 11.19 -14.12 -3.11
C VAL A 82 11.44 -14.17 -4.61
N ALA A 83 12.64 -14.59 -5.03
CA ALA A 83 12.95 -14.77 -6.45
C ALA A 83 12.18 -15.95 -7.07
N ASP A 84 12.00 -17.05 -6.33
CA ASP A 84 11.22 -18.21 -6.78
C ASP A 84 9.73 -17.85 -6.95
N TRP A 85 9.20 -17.05 -6.04
CA TRP A 85 7.83 -16.53 -6.09
C TRP A 85 7.62 -15.55 -7.25
N THR A 86 8.55 -14.61 -7.45
CA THR A 86 8.51 -13.70 -8.62
C THR A 86 8.52 -14.50 -9.92
N ALA A 87 9.44 -15.46 -10.07
CA ALA A 87 9.50 -16.31 -11.26
C ALA A 87 8.23 -17.16 -11.45
N TYR A 88 7.59 -17.61 -10.36
CA TYR A 88 6.31 -18.31 -10.43
C TYR A 88 5.22 -17.39 -10.99
N PHE A 89 5.01 -16.20 -10.43
CA PHE A 89 3.98 -15.29 -10.92
C PHE A 89 4.25 -14.74 -12.31
N GLU A 90 5.52 -14.57 -12.72
CA GLU A 90 5.86 -14.18 -14.10
C GLU A 90 5.41 -15.27 -15.09
N ARG A 91 5.62 -16.56 -14.78
CA ARG A 91 5.11 -17.66 -15.60
C ARG A 91 3.59 -17.69 -15.65
N GLU A 92 2.95 -17.57 -14.48
CA GLU A 92 1.48 -17.60 -14.40
C GLU A 92 0.84 -16.47 -15.22
N ALA A 93 1.39 -15.26 -15.14
CA ALA A 93 0.89 -14.09 -15.85
C ALA A 93 1.26 -14.07 -17.36
N ALA A 94 2.23 -14.88 -17.78
CA ALA A 94 2.54 -15.11 -19.19
C ALA A 94 1.62 -16.16 -19.85
N GLU A 95 1.13 -17.13 -19.07
CA GLU A 95 0.30 -18.22 -19.56
C GLU A 95 -1.21 -17.92 -19.52
N ARG A 96 -1.64 -17.02 -18.62
CA ARG A 96 -3.06 -16.72 -18.39
C ARG A 96 -3.30 -15.22 -18.16
N PRO A 97 -4.52 -14.71 -18.40
CA PRO A 97 -4.85 -13.31 -18.14
C PRO A 97 -4.52 -12.90 -16.70
N TRP A 98 -3.88 -11.75 -16.52
CA TRP A 98 -3.44 -11.27 -15.21
C TRP A 98 -4.59 -11.18 -14.18
N ARG A 99 -5.81 -10.89 -14.63
CA ARG A 99 -7.02 -10.84 -13.78
C ARG A 99 -7.32 -12.21 -13.16
N GLU A 100 -7.16 -13.29 -13.91
CA GLU A 100 -7.40 -14.65 -13.41
C GLU A 100 -6.39 -15.01 -12.32
N VAL A 101 -5.10 -14.68 -12.54
CA VAL A 101 -4.03 -14.88 -11.55
C VAL A 101 -4.32 -14.07 -10.28
N LEU A 102 -4.71 -12.80 -10.43
CA LEU A 102 -5.08 -11.93 -9.31
C LEU A 102 -6.25 -12.52 -8.52
N VAL A 103 -7.35 -12.89 -9.19
CA VAL A 103 -8.55 -13.43 -8.54
C VAL A 103 -8.25 -14.74 -7.80
N GLU A 104 -7.42 -15.60 -8.38
CA GLU A 104 -7.00 -16.86 -7.75
C GLU A 104 -6.20 -16.61 -6.45
N TRP A 105 -5.26 -15.67 -6.49
CA TRP A 105 -4.29 -15.46 -5.40
C TRP A 105 -4.73 -14.45 -4.35
N TRP A 106 -5.60 -13.50 -4.69
CA TRP A 106 -6.08 -12.48 -3.78
C TRP A 106 -6.60 -13.07 -2.45
N PRO A 107 -7.58 -14.00 -2.43
CA PRO A 107 -8.06 -14.55 -1.16
C PRO A 107 -7.02 -15.37 -0.41
N ARG A 108 -6.01 -15.94 -1.09
CA ARG A 108 -4.90 -16.69 -0.46
C ARG A 108 -3.92 -15.76 0.27
N LEU A 109 -3.74 -14.55 -0.24
CA LEU A 109 -2.76 -13.58 0.26
C LEU A 109 -3.36 -12.57 1.26
N LEU A 110 -4.67 -12.31 1.17
CA LEU A 110 -5.40 -11.40 2.06
C LEU A 110 -5.13 -11.62 3.56
N PRO A 111 -5.02 -12.85 4.09
CA PRO A 111 -4.72 -13.06 5.51
C PRO A 111 -3.40 -12.41 5.95
N GLY A 112 -2.41 -12.35 5.06
CA GLY A 112 -1.10 -11.73 5.30
C GLY A 112 -0.98 -10.28 4.83
N ILE A 113 -2.10 -9.58 4.57
CA ILE A 113 -2.11 -8.21 4.02
C ILE A 113 -1.26 -7.19 4.79
N ALA A 114 -1.14 -7.35 6.12
CA ALA A 114 -0.40 -6.43 6.97
C ALA A 114 1.13 -6.65 6.92
N ALA A 115 1.56 -7.82 6.45
CA ALA A 115 2.96 -8.20 6.45
C ALA A 115 3.82 -7.28 5.57
N GLY A 116 5.11 -7.19 5.89
CA GLY A 116 6.02 -6.25 5.24
C GLY A 116 5.52 -4.81 5.30
N ALA A 117 4.83 -4.41 6.37
CA ALA A 117 4.20 -3.10 6.49
C ALA A 117 3.28 -2.74 5.32
N THR A 118 2.42 -3.68 4.90
CA THR A 118 1.43 -3.51 3.82
C THR A 118 2.00 -3.19 2.43
N HIS A 119 3.31 -3.15 2.25
CA HIS A 119 3.93 -2.75 0.99
C HIS A 119 3.49 -3.60 -0.20
N ALA A 120 3.33 -4.90 -0.01
CA ALA A 120 2.97 -5.80 -1.10
C ALA A 120 1.56 -5.50 -1.66
N VAL A 121 0.55 -5.30 -0.80
CA VAL A 121 -0.80 -4.92 -1.28
C VAL A 121 -0.81 -3.51 -1.87
N ILE A 122 -0.01 -2.58 -1.32
CA ILE A 122 0.14 -1.24 -1.90
C ILE A 122 0.69 -1.36 -3.32
N ARG A 123 1.77 -2.13 -3.50
CA ARG A 123 2.38 -2.39 -4.81
C ARG A 123 1.36 -2.99 -5.78
N VAL A 124 0.62 -4.01 -5.38
CA VAL A 124 -0.47 -4.60 -6.21
C VAL A 124 -1.53 -3.56 -6.59
N GLY A 125 -1.98 -2.72 -5.65
CA GLY A 125 -2.99 -1.70 -5.95
C GLY A 125 -2.52 -0.65 -6.96
N HIS A 126 -1.25 -0.27 -6.92
CA HIS A 126 -0.64 0.59 -7.95
C HIS A 126 -0.56 -0.14 -9.30
N SER A 127 -0.08 -1.39 -9.36
CA SER A 127 0.00 -2.18 -10.60
C SER A 127 -1.38 -2.39 -11.24
N VAL A 128 -2.39 -2.76 -10.45
CA VAL A 128 -3.77 -2.99 -10.94
C VAL A 128 -4.39 -1.69 -11.43
N ARG A 129 -4.15 -0.56 -10.75
CA ARG A 129 -4.63 0.75 -11.21
C ARG A 129 -4.09 1.08 -12.61
N THR A 130 -2.81 0.82 -12.87
CA THR A 130 -2.22 1.00 -14.20
C THR A 130 -2.85 0.07 -15.24
N LEU A 131 -2.97 -1.22 -14.93
CA LEU A 131 -3.55 -2.23 -15.84
C LEU A 131 -5.03 -2.00 -16.15
N LEU A 132 -5.78 -1.35 -15.26
CA LEU A 132 -7.19 -0.99 -15.50
C LEU A 132 -7.35 0.29 -16.30
N ALA A 133 -6.40 1.23 -16.22
CA ALA A 133 -6.53 2.57 -16.78
C ALA A 133 -5.94 2.72 -18.18
N GLY A 134 -5.08 1.80 -18.61
CA GLY A 134 -4.37 1.89 -19.88
C GLY A 134 -4.14 0.54 -20.54
N GLU A 135 -3.30 0.53 -21.58
CA GLU A 135 -2.95 -0.69 -22.31
C GLU A 135 -2.17 -1.69 -21.44
N GLU A 136 -2.48 -2.97 -21.63
CA GLU A 136 -1.77 -4.09 -21.03
C GLU A 136 -0.43 -4.27 -21.77
N SER A 137 0.68 -3.86 -21.13
CA SER A 137 2.04 -4.07 -21.64
C SER A 137 2.82 -5.07 -20.79
N ALA A 138 3.86 -5.67 -21.39
CA ALA A 138 4.67 -6.68 -20.70
C ALA A 138 5.31 -6.17 -19.39
N PRO A 139 5.90 -4.94 -19.32
CA PRO A 139 6.40 -4.41 -18.04
C PRO A 139 5.31 -4.22 -16.98
N ARG A 140 4.10 -3.79 -17.36
CA ARG A 140 2.99 -3.57 -16.42
C ARG A 140 2.46 -4.88 -15.84
N VAL A 141 2.33 -5.93 -16.67
CA VAL A 141 1.93 -7.27 -16.21
C VAL A 141 3.02 -7.89 -15.34
N ARG A 142 4.29 -7.73 -15.72
CA ARG A 142 5.45 -8.18 -14.94
C ARG A 142 5.51 -7.50 -13.56
N GLU A 143 5.17 -6.22 -13.48
CA GLU A 143 5.10 -5.50 -12.21
C GLU A 143 4.05 -6.10 -11.26
N LEU A 144 2.89 -6.51 -11.76
CA LEU A 144 1.90 -7.23 -10.94
C LEU A 144 2.48 -8.57 -10.44
N ALA A 145 3.18 -9.31 -11.30
CA ALA A 145 3.83 -10.57 -10.90
C ALA A 145 4.87 -10.36 -9.78
N HIS A 146 5.69 -9.31 -9.88
CA HIS A 146 6.65 -8.94 -8.82
C HIS A 146 5.93 -8.56 -7.52
N ALA A 147 4.82 -7.83 -7.61
CA ALA A 147 4.04 -7.42 -6.46
C ALA A 147 3.39 -8.63 -5.73
N LEU A 148 2.82 -9.58 -6.48
CA LEU A 148 2.27 -10.82 -5.95
C LEU A 148 3.36 -11.73 -5.38
N GLY A 149 4.50 -11.84 -6.05
CA GLY A 149 5.66 -12.60 -5.57
C GLY A 149 6.19 -12.06 -4.25
N TYR A 150 6.28 -10.74 -4.13
CA TYR A 150 6.64 -10.10 -2.88
C TYR A 150 5.64 -10.39 -1.75
N TRP A 151 4.33 -10.31 -2.05
CA TRP A 151 3.28 -10.63 -1.09
C TRP A 151 3.38 -12.08 -0.62
N ALA A 152 3.55 -13.03 -1.52
CA ALA A 152 3.64 -14.44 -1.19
C ALA A 152 4.88 -14.76 -0.33
N ALA A 153 6.03 -14.18 -0.66
CA ALA A 153 7.27 -14.36 0.12
C ALA A 153 7.20 -13.75 1.52
N ARG A 154 6.52 -12.60 1.68
CA ARG A 154 6.35 -11.94 2.98
C ARG A 154 5.07 -12.31 3.71
N HIS A 155 4.24 -13.18 3.16
CA HIS A 155 2.94 -13.51 3.71
C HIS A 155 3.05 -13.97 5.17
N GLN A 156 2.52 -13.15 6.07
CA GLN A 156 2.48 -13.44 7.51
C GLN A 156 1.14 -12.93 8.06
N PRO A 157 0.23 -13.82 8.47
CA PRO A 157 -1.00 -13.41 9.13
C PRO A 157 -0.72 -12.64 10.43
N LEU A 158 -1.64 -11.71 10.76
CA LEU A 158 -1.68 -11.12 12.10
C LEU A 158 -1.91 -12.22 13.16
N PRO A 159 -1.51 -12.01 14.43
CA PRO A 159 -1.87 -12.94 15.51
C PRO A 159 -3.40 -13.05 15.64
N GLU A 160 -3.86 -13.99 16.46
CA GLU A 160 -5.29 -14.03 16.81
C GLU A 160 -5.69 -12.74 17.54
N LEU A 161 -6.72 -12.06 17.04
CA LEU A 161 -7.16 -10.76 17.53
C LEU A 161 -8.57 -10.88 18.12
N ARG A 162 -8.74 -10.39 19.34
CA ARG A 162 -10.06 -10.33 19.97
C ARG A 162 -10.93 -9.25 19.32
N PRO A 163 -12.18 -9.54 18.92
CA PRO A 163 -13.12 -8.50 18.53
C PRO A 163 -13.48 -7.63 19.74
N LEU A 164 -13.34 -6.31 19.60
CA LEU A 164 -13.76 -5.33 20.59
C LEU A 164 -15.14 -4.76 20.23
N GLY A 165 -15.68 -3.87 21.08
CA GLY A 165 -17.01 -3.28 20.85
C GLY A 165 -17.16 -2.64 19.46
N PRO A 166 -18.36 -2.70 18.86
CA PRO A 166 -18.59 -2.20 17.51
C PRO A 166 -18.42 -0.68 17.45
N ALA A 167 -17.94 -0.19 16.32
CA ALA A 167 -17.82 1.24 16.04
C ALA A 167 -18.82 1.69 14.95
N PRO A 168 -19.42 2.89 15.09
CA PRO A 168 -20.44 3.36 14.14
C PRO A 168 -19.87 3.89 12.82
N SER A 169 -18.56 4.15 12.74
CA SER A 169 -17.88 4.72 11.58
C SER A 169 -16.40 4.33 11.58
N ALA A 170 -15.72 4.46 10.43
CA ALA A 170 -14.29 4.18 10.29
C ALA A 170 -13.46 5.08 11.23
N ALA A 171 -13.79 6.37 11.31
CA ALA A 171 -13.12 7.31 12.19
C ALA A 171 -13.28 6.93 13.67
N ALA A 172 -14.51 6.61 14.10
CA ALA A 172 -14.77 6.16 15.47
C ALA A 172 -14.12 4.80 15.76
N ALA A 173 -13.97 3.93 14.75
CA ALA A 173 -13.24 2.68 14.89
C ALA A 173 -11.74 2.95 15.12
N LEU A 174 -11.12 3.79 14.29
CA LEU A 174 -9.71 4.18 14.44
C LEU A 174 -9.41 4.84 15.79
N ASP A 175 -10.32 5.67 16.32
CA ASP A 175 -10.18 6.27 17.65
C ASP A 175 -10.20 5.24 18.80
N ARG A 176 -10.87 4.11 18.58
CA ARG A 176 -11.01 3.03 19.57
C ARG A 176 -9.96 1.91 19.41
N VAL A 177 -9.06 2.01 18.44
CA VAL A 177 -7.97 1.05 18.28
C VAL A 177 -7.01 1.18 19.47
N PRO A 178 -6.84 0.13 20.29
CA PRO A 178 -5.92 0.20 21.42
C PRO A 178 -4.47 0.23 20.91
N PRO A 179 -3.61 1.12 21.43
CA PRO A 179 -2.20 1.09 21.10
C PRO A 179 -1.55 -0.19 21.63
N VAL A 180 -0.47 -0.64 20.99
CA VAL A 180 0.36 -1.72 21.52
C VAL A 180 0.94 -1.33 22.89
N SER A 181 1.18 -2.34 23.75
CA SER A 181 1.70 -2.13 25.12
C SER A 181 3.04 -1.40 25.16
N GLY A 182 3.83 -1.48 24.09
CA GLY A 182 5.05 -0.71 23.88
C GLY A 182 5.39 -0.60 22.40
N GLN A 183 5.85 0.59 21.98
CA GLN A 183 6.21 0.92 20.60
C GLN A 183 7.72 0.76 20.33
N SER A 184 8.44 -0.02 21.14
CA SER A 184 9.84 -0.36 20.85
C SER A 184 9.96 -1.42 19.76
N GLY A 185 11.07 -1.42 19.02
CA GLY A 185 11.33 -2.37 17.94
C GLY A 185 10.59 -2.04 16.64
N GLY A 186 10.79 -2.92 15.65
CA GLY A 186 10.21 -2.79 14.31
C GLY A 186 8.76 -3.25 14.24
N ILE A 187 8.21 -3.24 13.03
CA ILE A 187 6.79 -3.53 12.82
C ILE A 187 6.41 -4.95 13.24
N ARG A 188 7.30 -5.93 13.01
CA ARG A 188 7.04 -7.34 13.35
C ARG A 188 6.88 -7.53 14.85
N GLU A 189 7.78 -6.94 15.64
CA GLU A 189 7.70 -7.00 17.10
C GLU A 189 6.47 -6.27 17.63
N ARG A 190 6.08 -5.15 17.03
CA ARG A 190 4.87 -4.41 17.42
C ARG A 190 3.60 -5.19 17.06
N PHE A 191 3.54 -5.81 15.88
CA PHE A 191 2.39 -6.62 15.46
C PHE A 191 2.19 -7.85 16.34
N ALA A 192 3.26 -8.46 16.84
CA ALA A 192 3.18 -9.54 17.82
C ALA A 192 2.55 -9.13 19.16
N ARG A 193 2.41 -7.83 19.44
CA ARG A 193 1.79 -7.28 20.68
C ARG A 193 0.35 -6.82 20.47
N LEU A 194 -0.22 -7.00 19.28
CA LEU A 194 -1.62 -6.67 19.02
C LEU A 194 -2.55 -7.58 19.83
N THR A 195 -3.64 -7.03 20.37
CA THR A 195 -4.56 -7.77 21.25
C THR A 195 -5.98 -7.87 20.69
N GLY A 196 -6.42 -6.89 19.91
CA GLY A 196 -7.77 -6.84 19.39
C GLY A 196 -8.09 -5.51 18.73
N PHE A 197 -9.13 -5.51 17.90
CA PHE A 197 -9.60 -4.32 17.19
C PHE A 197 -11.10 -4.13 17.37
N PRO A 198 -11.59 -2.88 17.33
CA PRO A 198 -13.03 -2.61 17.18
C PRO A 198 -13.61 -3.36 15.99
N VAL A 199 -14.83 -3.87 16.16
CA VAL A 199 -15.57 -4.45 15.04
C VAL A 199 -16.08 -3.32 14.16
N TRP A 200 -15.55 -3.23 12.95
CA TRP A 200 -15.99 -2.30 11.92
C TRP A 200 -15.70 -2.85 10.51
N PRO A 201 -16.64 -2.76 9.54
CA PRO A 201 -18.05 -2.42 9.78
C PRO A 201 -18.73 -3.44 10.70
N ALA A 202 -19.80 -3.03 11.39
CA ALA A 202 -20.50 -3.90 12.35
C ALA A 202 -21.37 -4.97 11.68
N GLN A 203 -21.76 -4.76 10.42
CA GLN A 203 -22.56 -5.72 9.66
C GLN A 203 -21.73 -6.93 9.23
N GLU A 204 -22.22 -8.13 9.51
CA GLU A 204 -21.57 -9.38 9.08
C GLU A 204 -21.66 -9.59 7.56
N ASN A 205 -22.85 -9.32 7.00
CA ASN A 205 -23.14 -9.45 5.57
C ASN A 205 -23.17 -8.08 4.90
N VAL A 206 -22.05 -7.70 4.29
CA VAL A 206 -21.88 -6.44 3.56
C VAL A 206 -21.95 -6.75 2.07
N SER A 207 -22.84 -6.07 1.34
CA SER A 207 -22.87 -6.17 -0.14
C SER A 207 -21.59 -5.59 -0.75
N ALA A 208 -21.27 -5.94 -1.99
CA ALA A 208 -20.08 -5.41 -2.68
C ALA A 208 -20.05 -3.87 -2.65
N GLU A 209 -21.11 -3.19 -3.10
CA GLU A 209 -21.15 -1.72 -3.08
C GLU A 209 -21.09 -1.11 -1.68
N ALA A 210 -21.69 -1.74 -0.67
CA ALA A 210 -21.52 -1.30 0.71
C ALA A 210 -20.07 -1.46 1.19
N ALA A 211 -19.38 -2.53 0.75
CA ALA A 211 -17.97 -2.75 1.08
C ALA A 211 -17.06 -1.71 0.42
N ARG A 212 -17.34 -1.34 -0.83
CA ARG A 212 -16.66 -0.24 -1.54
C ARG A 212 -16.90 1.10 -0.86
N GLY A 213 -18.14 1.36 -0.42
CA GLY A 213 -18.49 2.56 0.36
C GLY A 213 -17.72 2.64 1.67
N ALA A 214 -17.65 1.54 2.42
CA ALA A 214 -16.88 1.46 3.66
C ALA A 214 -15.36 1.62 3.40
N LEU A 215 -14.80 1.01 2.35
CA LEU A 215 -13.39 1.22 1.99
C LEU A 215 -13.08 2.70 1.71
N ARG A 216 -13.96 3.41 0.99
CA ARG A 216 -13.84 4.87 0.79
C ARG A 216 -13.88 5.63 2.12
N GLU A 217 -14.76 5.23 3.03
CA GLU A 217 -14.84 5.82 4.37
C GLU A 217 -13.55 5.60 5.16
N LEU A 218 -12.98 4.39 5.13
CA LEU A 218 -11.72 4.07 5.78
C LEU A 218 -10.55 4.88 5.21
N VAL A 219 -10.43 4.97 3.89
CA VAL A 219 -9.39 5.75 3.22
C VAL A 219 -9.46 7.22 3.65
N ARG A 220 -10.67 7.80 3.61
CA ARG A 220 -10.89 9.18 4.05
C ARG A 220 -10.52 9.36 5.52
N ALA A 221 -11.03 8.50 6.40
CA ALA A 221 -10.79 8.60 7.85
C ALA A 221 -9.30 8.45 8.20
N SER A 222 -8.59 7.49 7.61
CA SER A 222 -7.14 7.32 7.81
C SER A 222 -6.34 8.50 7.27
N THR A 223 -6.71 9.02 6.09
CA THR A 223 -6.06 10.20 5.50
C THR A 223 -6.25 11.44 6.37
N HIS A 224 -7.47 11.68 6.87
CA HIS A 224 -7.77 12.78 7.78
C HIS A 224 -7.04 12.63 9.12
N ARG A 225 -7.00 11.42 9.68
CA ARG A 225 -6.31 11.11 10.93
C ARG A 225 -4.81 11.43 10.87
N TYR A 226 -4.18 11.23 9.72
CA TYR A 226 -2.78 11.55 9.49
C TYR A 226 -2.45 13.01 9.85
N ALA A 227 -3.34 13.96 9.53
CA ALA A 227 -3.13 15.39 9.77
C ALA A 227 -2.79 15.73 11.23
N THR A 228 -3.34 14.98 12.20
CA THR A 228 -3.15 15.21 13.64
C THR A 228 -2.23 14.20 14.31
N HIS A 229 -2.07 13.00 13.73
CA HIS A 229 -1.36 11.89 14.38
C HIS A 229 -0.01 11.56 13.76
N ALA A 230 0.29 12.03 12.55
CA ALA A 230 1.53 11.70 11.84
C ALA A 230 2.80 12.08 12.60
N HIS A 231 2.74 13.08 13.49
CA HIS A 231 3.89 13.51 14.29
C HIS A 231 4.51 12.41 15.17
N GLY A 232 3.78 11.31 15.44
CA GLY A 232 4.32 10.19 16.21
C GLY A 232 5.24 9.28 15.39
N GLU A 233 4.85 8.95 14.17
CA GLU A 233 5.70 8.22 13.21
C GLU A 233 5.23 8.48 11.76
N PRO A 234 5.72 9.55 11.10
CA PRO A 234 5.09 10.06 9.88
C PRO A 234 5.27 9.15 8.68
N ILE A 235 6.36 8.36 8.62
CA ILE A 235 6.61 7.40 7.55
C ILE A 235 5.65 6.22 7.69
N MET A 236 5.62 5.57 8.85
CA MET A 236 4.80 4.37 9.04
C MET A 236 3.30 4.65 9.01
N LEU A 237 2.85 5.83 9.46
CA LEU A 237 1.42 6.15 9.51
C LEU A 237 0.79 6.39 8.13
N VAL A 238 1.56 6.62 7.06
CA VAL A 238 0.96 6.70 5.71
C VAL A 238 0.30 5.38 5.30
N HIS A 239 0.81 4.24 5.82
CA HIS A 239 0.34 2.89 5.50
C HIS A 239 -1.09 2.63 5.95
N ALA A 240 -1.56 3.33 6.98
CA ALA A 240 -2.94 3.24 7.44
C ALA A 240 -3.95 3.80 6.41
N ALA A 241 -3.50 4.64 5.47
CA ALA A 241 -4.33 5.21 4.40
C ALA A 241 -4.02 4.60 3.03
N THR A 242 -2.74 4.37 2.71
CA THR A 242 -2.33 3.87 1.39
C THR A 242 -2.73 2.41 1.15
N ALA A 243 -2.67 1.56 2.19
CA ALA A 243 -3.07 0.15 2.07
C ALA A 243 -4.58 -0.04 1.78
N PRO A 244 -5.53 0.56 2.53
CA PRO A 244 -6.94 0.45 2.18
C PRO A 244 -7.27 1.14 0.84
N ASN A 245 -6.53 2.18 0.44
CA ASN A 245 -6.71 2.79 -0.88
C ASN A 245 -6.24 1.88 -2.02
N ALA A 246 -5.14 1.16 -1.82
CA ALA A 246 -4.68 0.14 -2.76
C ALA A 246 -5.73 -0.96 -2.94
N VAL A 247 -6.33 -1.45 -1.84
CA VAL A 247 -7.45 -2.41 -1.90
C VAL A 247 -8.64 -1.83 -2.65
N LEU A 248 -9.04 -0.58 -2.36
CA LEU A 248 -10.13 0.10 -3.05
C LEU A 248 -9.89 0.21 -4.56
N ARG A 249 -8.65 0.51 -4.97
CA ARG A 249 -8.22 0.59 -6.38
C ARG A 249 -8.24 -0.77 -7.07
N THR A 250 -8.07 -1.86 -6.33
CA THR A 250 -8.10 -3.22 -6.88
C THR A 250 -9.51 -3.78 -7.08
N LEU A 251 -10.52 -3.32 -6.31
CA LEU A 251 -11.89 -3.88 -6.37
C LEU A 251 -12.46 -4.04 -7.79
N PRO A 252 -12.31 -3.08 -8.73
CA PRO A 252 -12.87 -3.24 -10.08
C PRO A 252 -12.26 -4.39 -10.91
N ALA A 253 -11.14 -4.96 -10.48
CA ALA A 253 -10.52 -6.13 -11.09
C ALA A 253 -10.93 -7.46 -10.42
N LEU A 254 -11.73 -7.40 -9.35
CA LEU A 254 -12.12 -8.55 -8.54
C LEU A 254 -13.63 -8.81 -8.66
N PRO A 255 -14.07 -10.07 -8.59
CA PRO A 255 -15.48 -10.40 -8.49
C PRO A 255 -16.06 -9.93 -7.14
N ASP A 256 -17.35 -9.59 -7.13
CA ASP A 256 -18.08 -8.93 -6.04
C ASP A 256 -17.96 -9.67 -4.69
N GLU A 257 -17.92 -11.00 -4.70
CA GLU A 257 -17.79 -11.83 -3.50
C GLU A 257 -16.47 -11.59 -2.74
N LEU A 258 -15.44 -11.07 -3.40
CA LEU A 258 -14.15 -10.76 -2.76
C LEU A 258 -14.13 -9.38 -2.10
N TRP A 259 -15.12 -8.52 -2.33
CA TRP A 259 -15.07 -7.13 -1.85
C TRP A 259 -15.26 -7.02 -0.33
N ALA A 260 -16.18 -7.78 0.26
CA ALA A 260 -16.38 -7.80 1.71
C ALA A 260 -15.18 -8.40 2.48
N PRO A 261 -14.57 -9.54 2.05
CA PRO A 261 -13.29 -10.01 2.59
C PRO A 261 -12.17 -8.95 2.48
N SER A 262 -12.09 -8.25 1.35
CA SER A 262 -11.09 -7.22 1.10
C SER A 262 -11.23 -6.03 2.07
N LEU A 263 -12.46 -5.59 2.33
CA LEU A 263 -12.74 -4.56 3.33
C LEU A 263 -12.25 -5.00 4.72
N ARG A 264 -12.57 -6.22 5.15
CA ARG A 264 -12.18 -6.72 6.48
C ARG A 264 -10.65 -6.77 6.63
N ALA A 265 -9.96 -7.24 5.60
CA ALA A 265 -8.50 -7.28 5.58
C ALA A 265 -7.88 -5.86 5.59
N ALA A 266 -8.44 -4.93 4.80
CA ALA A 266 -8.00 -3.54 4.77
C ALA A 266 -8.22 -2.80 6.11
N TRP A 267 -9.34 -3.06 6.78
CA TRP A 267 -9.59 -2.59 8.14
C TRP A 267 -8.54 -3.12 9.12
N ALA A 268 -8.31 -4.44 9.12
CA ALA A 268 -7.32 -5.06 10.02
C ALA A 268 -5.91 -4.49 9.80
N ALA A 269 -5.50 -4.28 8.55
CA ALA A 269 -4.22 -3.65 8.22
C ALA A 269 -4.11 -2.21 8.76
N SER A 270 -5.15 -1.40 8.54
CA SER A 270 -5.19 0.00 9.00
C SER A 270 -5.20 0.09 10.53
N ALA A 271 -5.94 -0.77 11.19
CA ALA A 271 -5.98 -0.88 12.64
C ALA A 271 -4.64 -1.37 13.22
N ALA A 272 -3.97 -2.33 12.58
CA ALA A 272 -2.66 -2.81 13.01
C ALA A 272 -1.59 -1.70 12.95
N VAL A 273 -1.52 -0.95 11.85
CA VAL A 273 -0.61 0.20 11.71
C VAL A 273 -0.94 1.27 12.75
N THR A 274 -2.24 1.58 12.93
CA THR A 274 -2.69 2.56 13.93
C THR A 274 -2.27 2.15 15.34
N ALA A 275 -2.52 0.90 15.75
CA ALA A 275 -2.12 0.38 17.05
C ALA A 275 -0.60 0.42 17.27
N ALA A 276 0.17 0.12 16.23
CA ALA A 276 1.63 0.03 16.31
C ALA A 276 2.33 1.40 16.34
N TYR A 277 1.77 2.43 15.72
CA TYR A 277 2.49 3.68 15.44
C TYR A 277 1.77 4.96 15.85
N ALA A 278 0.46 4.95 16.09
CA ALA A 278 -0.22 6.19 16.46
C ALA A 278 0.28 6.70 17.81
N PRO A 279 0.54 8.01 17.95
CA PRO A 279 0.80 8.62 19.24
C PRO A 279 -0.45 8.55 20.12
N ARG A 280 -0.27 8.63 21.45
CA ARG A 280 -1.38 8.59 22.41
C ARG A 280 -2.32 9.78 22.33
N ALA A 281 -1.82 10.93 21.88
CA ALA A 281 -2.58 12.17 21.77
C ALA A 281 -2.47 12.73 20.35
N ALA A 282 -3.56 13.31 19.87
CA ALA A 282 -3.56 14.11 18.67
C ALA A 282 -2.78 15.42 18.91
N ALA A 283 -2.00 15.85 17.92
CA ALA A 283 -1.51 17.22 17.87
C ALA A 283 -2.61 18.16 17.35
N PRO A 284 -2.51 19.48 17.58
CA PRO A 284 -3.36 20.45 16.90
C PRO A 284 -3.34 20.21 15.39
N GLY A 285 -4.52 20.22 14.78
CA GLY A 285 -4.64 20.04 13.33
C GLY A 285 -3.89 21.14 12.57
N PRO A 286 -3.47 20.87 11.33
CA PRO A 286 -2.88 21.90 10.48
C PRO A 286 -3.88 23.06 10.36
N ALA A 287 -3.36 24.29 10.47
CA ALA A 287 -4.19 25.48 10.27
C ALA A 287 -4.95 25.37 8.95
N SER A 288 -6.24 25.72 8.98
CA SER A 288 -7.04 25.87 7.76
C SER A 288 -6.40 26.98 6.94
N ALA A 289 -5.59 26.61 5.95
CA ALA A 289 -5.06 27.58 5.00
C ALA A 289 -6.25 28.06 4.17
N SER A 290 -6.51 29.37 4.18
CA SER A 290 -7.55 30.00 3.36
C SER A 290 -7.34 29.71 1.87
N ASP A 291 -6.08 29.52 1.46
CA ASP A 291 -5.69 29.10 0.12
C ASP A 291 -5.30 27.62 0.15
N THR A 292 -6.25 26.76 -0.22
CA THR A 292 -5.95 25.36 -0.51
C THR A 292 -5.25 25.32 -1.88
N PRO A 293 -3.98 24.86 -1.97
CA PRO A 293 -3.29 24.75 -3.25
C PRO A 293 -4.11 23.90 -4.21
N ALA A 294 -4.04 24.21 -5.51
CA ALA A 294 -4.62 23.36 -6.52
C ALA A 294 -4.02 21.94 -6.40
N ALA A 295 -4.82 20.89 -6.65
CA ALA A 295 -4.38 19.50 -6.54
C ALA A 295 -3.05 19.22 -7.28
N GLY A 296 -2.88 19.81 -8.47
CA GLY A 296 -1.65 19.69 -9.26
C GLY A 296 -0.43 20.36 -8.60
N GLU A 297 -0.60 21.50 -7.93
CA GLU A 297 0.48 22.17 -7.20
C GLU A 297 0.91 21.35 -5.97
N LEU A 298 -0.05 20.79 -5.24
CA LEU A 298 0.22 19.92 -4.10
C LEU A 298 1.05 18.70 -4.52
N PHE A 299 0.67 18.03 -5.61
CA PHE A 299 1.44 16.89 -6.08
C PHE A 299 2.82 17.29 -6.63
N ALA A 300 2.91 18.41 -7.36
CA ALA A 300 4.20 18.91 -7.84
C ALA A 300 5.17 19.17 -6.67
N ARG A 301 4.67 19.66 -5.53
CA ARG A 301 5.47 19.81 -4.30
C ARG A 301 5.92 18.46 -3.73
N ALA A 302 5.04 17.46 -3.69
CA ALA A 302 5.40 16.10 -3.26
C ALA A 302 6.45 15.47 -4.19
N ALA A 303 6.31 15.65 -5.51
CA ALA A 303 7.27 15.19 -6.50
C ALA A 303 8.64 15.89 -6.37
N ALA A 304 8.64 17.20 -6.08
CA ALA A 304 9.86 17.95 -5.82
C ALA A 304 10.55 17.53 -4.51
N HIS A 305 9.77 17.22 -3.47
CA HIS A 305 10.26 16.69 -2.18
C HIS A 305 10.96 15.32 -2.35
N GLY A 306 10.50 14.51 -3.30
CA GLY A 306 11.18 13.29 -3.74
C GLY A 306 11.05 12.07 -2.83
N ASP A 307 10.62 12.25 -1.58
CA ASP A 307 10.34 11.11 -0.68
C ASP A 307 9.19 10.23 -1.20
N ASP A 308 9.44 8.93 -1.28
CA ASP A 308 8.49 7.97 -1.84
C ASP A 308 7.22 7.86 -0.97
N HIS A 309 7.32 7.94 0.36
CA HIS A 309 6.16 7.90 1.27
C HIS A 309 5.28 9.13 1.06
N THR A 310 5.89 10.31 0.99
CA THR A 310 5.22 11.57 0.68
C THR A 310 4.53 11.53 -0.69
N ILE A 311 5.18 11.01 -1.73
CA ILE A 311 4.58 10.86 -3.07
C ILE A 311 3.34 9.94 -3.04
N LYS A 312 3.47 8.73 -2.47
CA LYS A 312 2.36 7.76 -2.36
C LYS A 312 1.20 8.30 -1.51
N PHE A 313 1.51 9.00 -0.43
CA PHE A 313 0.50 9.57 0.45
C PHE A 313 -0.22 10.76 -0.20
N ALA A 314 0.50 11.64 -0.91
CA ALA A 314 -0.11 12.71 -1.70
C ALA A 314 -1.06 12.16 -2.76
N ASP A 315 -0.66 11.12 -3.50
CA ASP A 315 -1.54 10.41 -4.46
C ASP A 315 -2.82 9.88 -3.80
N THR A 316 -2.73 9.33 -2.58
CA THR A 316 -3.90 8.86 -1.82
C THR A 316 -4.78 10.01 -1.33
N ALA A 317 -4.18 11.10 -0.84
CA ALA A 317 -4.92 12.28 -0.39
C ALA A 317 -5.67 12.97 -1.55
N LEU A 318 -5.11 12.95 -2.76
CA LEU A 318 -5.77 13.46 -3.96
C LEU A 318 -6.99 12.63 -4.38
N ASP A 319 -6.97 11.31 -4.19
CA ASP A 319 -8.16 10.48 -4.40
C ASP A 319 -9.29 10.82 -3.41
N VAL A 320 -8.97 11.26 -2.18
CA VAL A 320 -9.96 11.73 -1.19
C VAL A 320 -10.51 13.10 -1.57
N GLY A 321 -9.64 14.02 -2.03
CA GLY A 321 -10.04 15.23 -2.76
C GLY A 321 -10.58 16.39 -1.94
N ASP A 322 -10.55 16.32 -0.59
CA ASP A 322 -11.04 17.39 0.28
C ASP A 322 -9.91 18.19 0.97
N ALA A 323 -10.26 19.33 1.56
CA ALA A 323 -9.31 20.26 2.16
C ALA A 323 -8.48 19.64 3.30
N LEU A 324 -9.07 18.75 4.09
CA LEU A 324 -8.36 18.09 5.19
C LEU A 324 -7.39 17.03 4.67
N ALA A 325 -7.74 16.29 3.62
CA ALA A 325 -6.82 15.39 2.94
C ALA A 325 -5.62 16.16 2.35
N PHE A 326 -5.85 17.33 1.74
CA PHE A 326 -4.76 18.16 1.21
C PHE A 326 -3.88 18.73 2.32
N ALA A 327 -4.48 19.08 3.47
CA ALA A 327 -3.72 19.47 4.65
C ALA A 327 -2.88 18.31 5.20
N ALA A 328 -3.39 17.08 5.20
CA ALA A 328 -2.63 15.89 5.58
C ALA A 328 -1.44 15.64 4.63
N ALA A 329 -1.62 15.81 3.31
CA ALA A 329 -0.53 15.68 2.35
C ALA A 329 0.56 16.74 2.54
N ARG A 330 0.18 18.00 2.81
CA ARG A 330 1.13 19.04 3.22
C ARG A 330 1.89 18.64 4.49
N ARG A 331 1.17 18.05 5.46
CA ARG A 331 1.79 17.57 6.69
C ARG A 331 2.82 16.47 6.44
N ALA A 332 2.61 15.59 5.46
CA ALA A 332 3.61 14.58 5.06
C ALA A 332 4.87 15.25 4.48
N ILE A 333 4.71 16.28 3.65
CA ILE A 333 5.83 17.10 3.12
C ILE A 333 6.61 17.81 4.25
N GLU A 334 5.93 18.23 5.31
CA GLU A 334 6.56 18.91 6.46
C GLU A 334 7.32 17.96 7.40
N LEU A 335 6.79 16.74 7.59
CA LEU A 335 7.29 15.81 8.62
C LEU A 335 8.32 14.81 8.09
N ASN A 336 8.20 14.39 6.84
CA ASN A 336 9.14 13.43 6.27
C ASN A 336 10.43 14.13 5.84
N PRO A 337 11.59 13.46 5.97
CA PRO A 337 12.83 14.01 5.45
C PRO A 337 12.79 14.05 3.91
N PRO A 338 13.15 15.18 3.27
CA PRO A 338 13.23 15.25 1.82
C PRO A 338 14.39 14.38 1.31
N VAL A 339 14.21 13.84 0.10
CA VAL A 339 15.28 13.10 -0.59
C VAL A 339 16.19 14.06 -1.35
N PHE A 340 15.69 15.25 -1.69
CA PHE A 340 16.39 16.31 -2.43
C PHE A 340 16.32 17.65 -1.70
#